data_AF-A0AAV4R3B3-F1
#
_entry.id   AF-A0AAV4R3B3-F1
#
_cell.length_a   1.000
_cell.length_b   1.000
_cell.length_c   1.000
_cell.angle_alpha   90.00
_cell.angle_beta   90.00
_cell.angle_gamma   90.00
#
_symmetry.space_group_name_H-M   'P 1'
#
loop_
_entity.id
_entity.type
_entity.pdbx_description
1 polymer ?
#
loop_
_entity_poly.entity_id
_entity_poly.type
_entity_poly.pdbx_seq_one_letter_code
_entity_poly.pdbx_strand_id
1 'polypeptide(L)' 'MKTNSCIKIVGEKIVLISYKKLHVEKYHSWMQSPELLELTASEPLTLEQEYQMQQSWYEDDDKCTFIVLDKQNVEGEQE' A
#
# COMPACT_ATOMS: atom_id res chain seq x y z
N MET A 1 -4.29 -11.81 -4.55
CA MET A 1 -4.78 -10.41 -4.58
C MET A 1 -5.97 -10.12 -5.53
N LYS A 2 -6.72 -11.10 -6.05
CA LYS A 2 -7.94 -10.79 -6.84
C LYS A 2 -9.14 -10.42 -5.95
N THR A 3 -9.28 -11.11 -4.82
CA THR A 3 -10.47 -11.05 -3.97
C THR A 3 -10.74 -9.67 -3.36
N ASN A 4 -9.70 -8.96 -2.91
CA ASN A 4 -9.86 -7.61 -2.35
C ASN A 4 -9.48 -6.48 -3.32
N SER A 5 -9.28 -6.75 -4.62
CA SER A 5 -8.80 -5.79 -5.63
C SER A 5 -9.68 -4.53 -5.80
N CYS A 6 -10.97 -4.62 -5.46
CA CYS A 6 -11.94 -3.54 -5.51
C CYS A 6 -12.56 -3.22 -4.13
N ILE A 7 -11.94 -3.69 -3.05
CA ILE A 7 -12.46 -3.48 -1.69
C ILE A 7 -11.92 -2.17 -1.14
N LYS A 8 -12.85 -1.26 -0.81
CA LYS A 8 -12.62 -0.08 0.02
C LYS A 8 -13.34 -0.29 1.34
N ILE A 9 -12.61 -0.26 2.45
CA ILE A 9 -13.19 -0.36 3.79
C ILE A 9 -13.11 1.02 4.43
N VAL A 10 -14.25 1.58 4.80
CA VAL A 10 -14.34 2.89 5.45
C VAL A 10 -14.61 2.68 6.93
N GLY A 11 -13.64 3.05 7.76
CA GLY A 11 -13.78 3.09 9.22
C GLY A 11 -14.22 4.46 9.72
N GLU A 12 -14.18 4.63 11.04
CA GLU A 12 -14.50 5.91 11.68
C GLU A 12 -13.45 6.98 11.39
N LYS A 13 -12.16 6.61 11.46
CA LYS A 13 -11.01 7.53 11.31
C LYS A 13 -10.10 7.21 10.12
N ILE A 14 -10.19 6.00 9.57
CA ILE A 14 -9.29 5.52 8.53
C ILE A 14 -10.07 4.92 7.36
N VAL A 15 -9.44 4.92 6.20
CA VAL A 15 -9.93 4.24 5.00
C VAL A 15 -8.86 3.26 4.53
N LEU A 16 -9.24 2.00 4.34
CA LEU A 16 -8.38 0.99 3.73
C LEU A 16 -8.73 0.85 2.26
N ILE A 17 -7.75 1.00 1.39
CA ILE A 17 -7.88 0.75 -0.04
C ILE A 17 -6.92 -0.36 -0.47
N SER A 18 -7.33 -1.15 -1.45
CA SER A 18 -6.48 -2.20 -2.02
C SER A 18 -5.16 -1.61 -2.51
N TYR A 19 -4.04 -2.26 -2.15
CA TYR A 19 -2.75 -1.89 -2.71
C TYR A 19 -2.69 -2.24 -4.21
N LYS A 20 -2.43 -1.24 -5.06
CA LYS A 20 -2.43 -1.35 -6.52
C LYS A 20 -1.09 -0.90 -7.07
N LYS A 21 -0.81 -1.28 -8.31
CA LYS A 21 0.38 -0.88 -9.06
C LYS A 21 0.66 0.63 -9.03
N LEU A 22 -0.39 1.46 -9.08
CA LEU A 22 -0.27 2.93 -9.03
C LEU A 22 0.27 3.46 -7.69
N HIS A 23 0.19 2.68 -6.61
CA HIS A 23 0.73 3.06 -5.29
C HIS A 23 2.21 2.68 -5.13
N VAL A 24 2.78 1.88 -6.04
CA VAL A 24 4.14 1.35 -5.93
C VAL A 24 5.17 2.47 -5.88
N GLU A 25 5.06 3.48 -6.74
CA GLU A 25 6.01 4.60 -6.75
C GLU A 25 6.01 5.39 -5.43
N LYS A 26 4.82 5.61 -4.86
CA LYS A 26 4.68 6.31 -3.57
C LYS A 26 5.16 5.43 -2.40
N TYR A 27 4.89 4.14 -2.44
CA TYR A 27 5.39 3.19 -1.45
C TYR A 27 6.91 3.09 -1.48
N HIS A 28 7.49 2.98 -2.68
CA HIS A 28 8.93 2.91 -2.89
C HIS A 28 9.64 4.15 -2.33
N SER A 29 9.07 5.35 -2.50
CA SER A 29 9.65 6.58 -1.94
C SER A 29 9.65 6.57 -0.40
N TRP A 30 8.65 5.97 0.24
CA TRP A 30 8.67 5.73 1.69
C TRP A 30 9.76 4.74 2.08
N MET A 31 9.90 3.64 1.34
CA MET A 31 10.93 2.62 1.57
C MET A 31 12.36 3.08 1.23
N GLN A 32 12.57 4.31 0.77
CA GLN A 32 13.89 4.94 0.73
C GLN A 32 14.34 5.48 2.10
N SER A 33 13.47 5.55 3.11
CA SER A 33 13.83 6.00 4.44
C SER A 33 14.53 4.88 5.23
N PRO A 34 15.78 5.08 5.69
CA PRO A 34 16.50 4.08 6.49
C PRO A 34 15.77 3.70 7.78
N GLU A 35 15.11 4.67 8.41
CA GLU A 35 14.31 4.44 9.63
C GLU A 35 13.14 3.48 9.35
N LEU A 36 12.45 3.66 8.23
CA LEU A 36 11.34 2.78 7.87
C LEU A 36 11.82 1.38 7.51
N LEU A 37 12.95 1.26 6.81
CA LEU A 37 13.56 -0.02 6.51
C LEU A 37 13.95 -0.77 7.79
N GLU A 38 14.55 -0.08 8.77
CA GLU A 38 14.88 -0.64 10.07
C GLU A 38 13.63 -1.08 10.85
N LEU A 39 12.63 -0.21 10.97
CA LEU A 39 11.39 -0.48 11.72
C LEU A 39 10.56 -1.61 11.11
N THR A 40 10.65 -1.81 9.80
CA THR A 40 9.96 -2.88 9.08
C THR A 40 10.82 -4.12 8.87
N ALA A 41 12.09 -4.09 9.29
CA ALA A 41 13.09 -5.10 8.99
C ALA A 41 13.17 -5.46 7.49
N SER A 42 12.97 -4.45 6.63
CA SER A 42 12.99 -4.58 5.18
C SER A 42 14.35 -4.18 4.60
N GLU A 43 14.71 -4.79 3.48
CA GLU A 43 15.88 -4.37 2.70
C GLU A 43 15.47 -3.37 1.61
N PRO A 44 16.35 -2.43 1.22
CA PRO A 44 16.06 -1.51 0.13
C PRO A 44 15.96 -2.28 -1.19
N LEU A 45 14.84 -2.09 -1.89
CA LEU A 45 14.58 -2.69 -3.19
C LEU A 45 14.63 -1.62 -4.28
N THR A 46 14.93 -2.04 -5.51
CA THR A 46 14.74 -1.17 -6.68
C THR A 46 13.25 -1.02 -6.99
N LEU A 47 12.87 0.07 -7.67
CA LEU A 47 11.49 0.29 -8.08
C LEU A 47 10.91 -0.88 -8.89
N GLU A 48 11.73 -1.52 -9.74
CA GLU A 48 11.31 -2.70 -10.51
C GLU A 48 11.03 -3.91 -9.61
N GLN A 49 11.87 -4.14 -8.59
CA GLN A 49 11.65 -5.20 -7.61
C GLN A 49 10.38 -4.96 -6.80
N GLU A 50 10.06 -3.71 -6.44
CA GLU A 50 8.80 -3.35 -5.78
C GLU A 50 7.59 -3.68 -6.65
N TYR A 51 7.66 -3.43 -7.96
CA TYR A 51 6.61 -3.85 -8.89
C TYR A 51 6.43 -5.37 -8.94
N GLN A 52 7.53 -6.13 -8.91
CA GLN A 52 7.48 -7.60 -8.87
C GLN A 52 6.89 -8.11 -7.55
N MET A 53 7.26 -7.51 -6.42
CA MET A 53 6.69 -7.86 -5.12
C MET A 53 5.20 -7.50 -5.03
N GLN A 54 4.81 -6.33 -5.52
CA GLN A 54 3.40 -5.95 -5.58
C GLN A 54 2.59 -6.95 -6.42
N GLN A 55 3.13 -7.39 -7.55
CA GLN A 55 2.50 -8.40 -8.40
C GLN A 55 2.38 -9.75 -7.67
N SER A 56 3.44 -10.21 -7.00
CA SER A 56 3.42 -11.42 -6.18
C SER A 56 2.35 -11.38 -5.10
N TRP A 57 2.26 -10.27 -4.35
CA TRP A 57 1.19 -10.07 -3.37
C TRP A 57 -0.19 -9.99 -4.01
N TYR A 58 -0.29 -9.38 -5.20
CA TYR A 58 -1.54 -9.32 -5.95
C TYR A 58 -1.98 -10.69 -6.49
N GLU A 59 -1.10 -11.69 -6.59
CA GLU A 59 -1.44 -13.04 -7.01
C GLU A 59 -1.64 -14.00 -5.82
N ASP A 60 -1.13 -13.64 -4.64
CA ASP A 60 -1.28 -14.41 -3.41
C ASP A 60 -2.75 -14.38 -2.90
N ASP A 61 -3.42 -15.53 -2.88
CA ASP A 61 -4.84 -15.65 -2.48
C ASP A 61 -5.04 -15.72 -0.95
N ASP A 62 -3.97 -15.96 -0.17
CA ASP A 62 -4.03 -16.05 1.29
C ASP A 62 -3.68 -14.73 1.99
N LYS A 63 -3.24 -13.73 1.24
CA LYS A 63 -2.87 -12.40 1.77
C LYS A 63 -3.88 -11.34 1.37
N CYS A 64 -3.93 -10.26 2.15
CA CYS A 64 -4.69 -9.05 1.83
C CYS A 64 -3.89 -7.80 2.22
N THR A 65 -3.32 -7.12 1.23
CA THR A 65 -2.57 -5.86 1.39
C THR A 65 -3.48 -4.64 1.18
N PHE A 66 -3.44 -3.71 2.14
CA PHE A 66 -4.17 -2.44 2.06
C PHE A 66 -3.23 -1.26 2.30
N ILE A 67 -3.51 -0.14 1.64
CA ILE A 67 -2.98 1.16 2.03
C ILE A 67 -3.96 1.80 3.01
N VAL A 68 -3.42 2.25 4.14
CA VAL A 68 -4.17 2.99 5.16
C VAL A 68 -4.14 4.46 4.80
N LEU A 69 -5.31 5.06 4.68
CA LEU A 69 -5.50 6.50 4.50
C LEU A 69 -6.17 7.08 5.72
N ASP A 70 -5.79 8.31 6.07
CA ASP A 70 -6.53 9.10 7.04
C ASP A 70 -7.85 9.59 6.41
N LYS A 71 -8.96 9.36 7.10
CA LYS A 71 -10.29 9.66 6.53
C LYS A 71 -10.54 11.17 6.42
N GLN A 72 -10.10 11.96 7.38
CA GLN A 72 -10.34 13.41 7.38
C GLN A 72 -9.64 14.07 6.19
N ASN A 73 -8.43 13.63 5.86
CA ASN A 73 -7.70 14.12 4.69
C ASN A 73 -8.35 13.69 3.36
N VAL A 74 -8.94 12.50 3.29
CA VAL A 74 -9.62 12.02 2.07
C VAL A 74 -10.98 12.70 1.85
N GLU A 75 -11.68 13.04 2.93
CA GLU A 75 -12.98 13.75 2.86
C GLU A 75 -12.79 15.26 2.60
N GLY A 76 -11.71 15.87 3.09
CA GLY A 76 -11.40 17.29 2.89
C GLY A 76 -10.95 17.69 1.48
N GLU A 77 -10.63 16.74 0.60
CA GLU A 77 -10.30 17.00 -0.82
C GLU A 77 -11.55 17.02 -1.74
N GLN A 78 -12.77 16.96 -1.18
CA GLN A 78 -14.03 17.00 -1.94
C GLN A 78 -14.76 18.37 -1.92
N GLU A 79 -14.12 19.43 -1.42
CA GLU A 79 -14.67 20.80 -1.43
C GLU A 79 -14.11 21.71 -2.54
#